data_AF-A0A6C0KNI3-F1
#
_entry.id   AF-A0A6C0KNI3-F1
#
_cell.length_a   1.000
_cell.length_b   1.000
_cell.length_c   1.000
_cell.angle_alpha   90.00
_cell.angle_beta   90.00
_cell.angle_gamma   90.00
#
_symmetry.space_group_name_H-M   'P 1'
#
loop_
_entity.id
_entity.type
_entity.pdbx_description
1 polymer ?
#
loop_
_entity_poly.entity_id
_entity_poly.type
_entity_poly.pdbx_seq_one_letter_code
_entity_poly.pdbx_strand_id
1 'polypeptide(L)'
;MKIHSLFFFVFGIFQIQGFIFPPQKYRKLRIFEPEHSSPKETNCILFFTGGSNAISPSIYSDFFKSCNEKNIAVYIPCFQYKHVACLIRILHNKYKKVIAIGHSSGCTTLLNQIQNQEYIQDVVLMDPVNTNIFKKETFSIPYVKTLFFIHAAKSYKINHDPYGLPFIPFLKINKHQLDGQNISRIIEITATNYGHSDILNPIFSNIMHFTRITVGNKNRTNSQLYGYHEQLSETILYFMEEEKTHCPTSLPQNIWDE
;
A
#
# COMPACT_ATOMS: atom_id res chain seq x y z
N MET A 1 28.32 -12.27 9.54
CA MET A 1 28.17 -10.82 9.29
C MET A 1 26.72 -10.42 8.92
N LYS A 2 25.68 -10.94 9.61
CA LYS A 2 24.25 -10.65 9.32
C LYS A 2 23.52 -9.87 10.43
N ILE A 3 24.11 -9.76 11.62
CA ILE A 3 23.44 -9.20 12.82
C ILE A 3 23.63 -7.68 12.95
N HIS A 4 24.74 -7.12 12.44
CA HIS A 4 25.00 -5.67 12.55
C HIS A 4 24.13 -4.79 11.65
N SER A 5 23.68 -5.28 10.48
CA SER A 5 22.78 -4.50 9.62
C SER A 5 21.38 -4.35 10.23
N LEU A 6 20.93 -5.32 11.03
CA LEU A 6 19.66 -5.22 11.76
C LEU A 6 19.78 -4.27 12.96
N PHE A 7 20.98 -4.15 13.54
CA PHE A 7 21.23 -3.33 14.74
C PHE A 7 21.28 -1.82 14.43
N PHE A 8 21.86 -1.42 13.28
CA PHE A 8 21.82 -0.03 12.83
C PHE A 8 20.42 0.43 12.38
N PHE A 9 19.62 -0.48 11.83
CA PHE A 9 18.21 -0.23 11.49
C PHE A 9 17.40 0.17 12.72
N VAL A 10 17.67 -0.45 13.88
CA VAL A 10 16.95 -0.18 15.13
C VAL A 10 17.30 1.20 15.73
N PHE A 11 18.55 1.66 15.64
CA PHE A 11 18.99 2.91 16.30
C PHE A 11 18.59 4.21 15.57
N GLY A 12 18.61 4.25 14.22
CA GLY A 12 18.16 5.43 13.46
C GLY A 12 16.63 5.66 13.56
N ILE A 13 15.87 4.60 13.80
CA ILE A 13 14.41 4.64 13.95
C ILE A 13 14.00 5.29 15.28
N PHE A 14 14.82 5.26 16.35
CA PHE A 14 14.42 5.72 17.69
C PHE A 14 14.08 7.20 17.82
N GLN A 15 14.64 8.10 17.00
CA GLN A 15 14.23 9.53 17.03
C GLN A 15 13.03 9.85 16.13
N ILE A 16 12.79 9.05 15.10
CA ILE A 16 11.65 9.24 14.18
C ILE A 16 10.39 8.50 14.70
N GLN A 17 10.57 7.56 15.65
CA GLN A 17 9.51 6.74 16.23
C GLN A 17 8.31 7.54 16.74
N GLY A 18 8.53 8.67 17.42
CA GLY A 18 7.44 9.46 17.99
C GLY A 18 6.49 10.08 16.95
N PHE A 19 7.00 10.40 15.75
CA PHE A 19 6.21 10.95 14.66
C PHE A 19 5.57 9.86 13.79
N ILE A 20 6.27 8.75 13.55
CA ILE A 20 5.77 7.65 12.71
C ILE A 20 4.76 6.78 13.47
N PHE A 21 4.98 6.56 14.76
CA PHE A 21 4.14 5.71 15.62
C PHE A 21 3.45 6.59 16.68
N PRO A 22 2.33 7.23 16.34
CA PRO A 22 1.63 8.08 17.29
C PRO A 22 1.15 7.25 18.50
N PRO A 23 1.09 7.85 19.70
CA PRO A 23 0.67 7.14 20.90
C PRO A 23 -0.75 6.57 20.77
N GLN A 24 -1.00 5.43 21.42
CA GLN A 24 -2.22 4.62 21.27
C GLN A 24 -3.54 5.36 21.55
N LYS A 25 -3.50 6.53 22.19
CA LYS A 25 -4.69 7.36 22.51
C LYS A 25 -5.39 7.93 21.26
N TYR A 26 -4.78 7.81 20.07
CA TYR A 26 -5.32 8.31 18.79
C TYR A 26 -5.92 7.21 17.87
N ARG A 27 -6.43 6.11 18.42
CA ARG A 27 -7.09 4.99 17.70
C ARG A 27 -8.45 5.36 17.08
N LYS A 28 -8.54 6.45 16.34
CA LYS A 28 -9.72 6.77 15.52
C LYS A 28 -9.48 6.32 14.08
N LEU A 29 -10.54 5.80 13.46
CA LEU A 29 -10.61 5.64 12.00
C LEU A 29 -10.28 6.99 11.35
N ARG A 30 -9.37 6.99 10.38
CA ARG A 30 -9.09 8.17 9.56
C ARG A 30 -9.82 8.05 8.23
N ILE A 31 -10.35 9.17 7.78
CA ILE A 31 -11.20 9.23 6.60
C ILE A 31 -10.75 10.43 5.78
N PHE A 32 -10.53 10.19 4.50
CA PHE A 32 -10.33 11.21 3.47
C PHE A 32 -11.46 11.00 2.47
N GLU A 33 -12.40 11.95 2.37
CA GLU A 33 -13.50 11.88 1.40
C GLU A 33 -13.31 12.98 0.34
N PRO A 34 -13.66 12.72 -0.93
CA PRO A 34 -13.67 13.75 -1.96
C PRO A 34 -14.73 14.81 -1.65
N GLU A 35 -14.44 16.05 -2.02
CA GLU A 35 -15.39 17.15 -1.89
C GLU A 35 -16.54 16.97 -2.90
N HIS A 36 -17.76 17.35 -2.50
CA HIS A 36 -18.93 17.47 -3.37
C HIS A 36 -19.41 16.22 -4.12
N SER A 37 -18.97 15.01 -3.74
CA SER A 37 -19.35 13.76 -4.42
C SER A 37 -20.35 12.95 -3.61
N SER A 38 -21.36 12.37 -4.27
CA SER A 38 -22.30 11.48 -3.60
C SER A 38 -21.62 10.13 -3.33
N PRO A 39 -21.80 9.51 -2.14
CA PRO A 39 -21.14 8.24 -1.84
C PRO A 39 -21.42 7.13 -2.87
N LYS A 40 -22.60 7.14 -3.48
CA LYS A 40 -23.02 6.13 -4.49
C LYS A 40 -22.33 6.28 -5.84
N GLU A 41 -21.71 7.41 -6.10
CA GLU A 41 -20.90 7.66 -7.30
C GLU A 41 -19.40 7.57 -7.00
N THR A 42 -19.02 7.58 -5.72
CA THR A 42 -17.65 7.54 -5.23
C THR A 42 -17.13 6.11 -5.06
N ASN A 43 -15.92 5.88 -5.53
CA ASN A 43 -15.13 4.68 -5.27
C ASN A 43 -14.52 4.74 -3.86
N CYS A 44 -14.29 3.62 -3.20
CA CYS A 44 -13.72 3.60 -1.84
C CYS A 44 -12.56 2.61 -1.70
N ILE A 45 -11.53 3.05 -0.99
CA ILE A 45 -10.37 2.27 -0.58
C ILE A 45 -10.43 2.06 0.93
N LEU A 46 -10.31 0.80 1.37
CA LEU A 46 -9.91 0.47 2.74
C LEU A 46 -8.38 0.27 2.77
N PHE A 47 -7.64 1.27 3.28
CA PHE A 47 -6.18 1.33 3.19
C PHE A 47 -5.49 0.90 4.48
N PHE A 48 -4.56 -0.06 4.38
CA PHE A 48 -3.76 -0.57 5.49
C PHE A 48 -2.31 -0.04 5.36
N THR A 49 -1.93 0.86 6.27
CA THR A 49 -0.60 1.48 6.26
C THR A 49 0.50 0.50 6.67
N GLY A 50 1.75 0.82 6.31
CA GLY A 50 2.92 0.05 6.75
C GLY A 50 3.06 -0.06 8.27
N GLY A 51 4.03 -0.86 8.73
CA GLY A 51 4.17 -1.20 10.14
C GLY A 51 2.93 -1.92 10.69
N SER A 52 2.26 -2.73 9.86
CA SER A 52 1.03 -3.44 10.22
C SER A 52 -0.07 -2.50 10.75
N ASN A 53 -0.28 -1.36 10.10
CA ASN A 53 -1.16 -0.24 10.49
C ASN A 53 -0.71 0.62 11.67
N ALA A 54 0.51 0.41 12.19
CA ALA A 54 1.04 1.24 13.28
C ALA A 54 1.62 2.57 12.77
N ILE A 55 2.00 2.66 11.50
CA ILE A 55 2.50 3.89 10.89
C ILE A 55 1.34 4.89 10.71
N SER A 56 1.59 6.14 11.13
CA SER A 56 0.64 7.24 11.02
C SER A 56 0.12 7.42 9.59
N PRO A 57 -1.20 7.49 9.38
CA PRO A 57 -1.76 7.79 8.06
C PRO A 57 -1.35 9.15 7.52
N SER A 58 -0.95 10.10 8.38
CA SER A 58 -0.51 11.43 7.95
C SER A 58 0.72 11.40 7.05
N ILE A 59 1.54 10.35 7.12
CA ILE A 59 2.72 10.26 6.25
C ILE A 59 2.38 9.80 4.83
N TYR A 60 1.13 9.43 4.56
CA TYR A 60 0.60 9.06 3.24
C TYR A 60 -0.35 10.16 2.70
N SER A 61 -0.39 11.33 3.34
CA SER A 61 -1.38 12.38 3.07
C SER A 61 -1.48 12.77 1.60
N ASP A 62 -0.35 12.86 0.91
CA ASP A 62 -0.28 13.35 -0.46
C ASP A 62 -0.82 12.29 -1.44
N PHE A 63 -0.50 11.02 -1.23
CA PHE A 63 -1.14 9.91 -1.94
C PHE A 63 -2.67 9.89 -1.71
N PHE A 64 -3.13 10.09 -0.47
CA PHE A 64 -4.57 10.15 -0.20
C PHE A 64 -5.24 11.36 -0.85
N LYS A 65 -4.54 12.49 -0.94
CA LYS A 65 -5.01 13.67 -1.68
C LYS A 65 -5.19 13.36 -3.17
N SER A 66 -4.20 12.70 -3.79
CA SER A 66 -4.30 12.27 -5.20
C SER A 66 -5.46 11.29 -5.45
N CYS A 67 -5.76 10.41 -4.49
CA CYS A 67 -6.96 9.55 -4.54
C CYS A 67 -8.26 10.37 -4.45
N ASN A 68 -8.34 11.32 -3.51
CA ASN A 68 -9.52 12.17 -3.34
C ASN A 68 -9.80 13.03 -4.59
N GLU A 69 -8.77 13.60 -5.21
CA GLU A 69 -8.88 14.37 -6.46
C GLU A 69 -9.46 13.55 -7.62
N LYS A 70 -9.40 12.21 -7.51
CA LYS A 70 -9.97 11.24 -8.45
C LYS A 70 -11.31 10.65 -8.00
N ASN A 71 -12.01 11.33 -7.07
CA ASN A 71 -13.27 10.86 -6.50
C ASN A 71 -13.17 9.45 -5.88
N ILE A 72 -12.08 9.21 -5.14
CA ILE A 72 -11.89 7.98 -4.35
C ILE A 72 -11.83 8.35 -2.87
N ALA A 73 -12.76 7.85 -2.07
CA ALA A 73 -12.71 7.96 -0.62
C ALA A 73 -11.69 6.95 -0.04
N VAL A 74 -10.95 7.35 0.99
CA VAL A 74 -9.95 6.52 1.66
C VAL A 74 -10.26 6.38 3.15
N TYR A 75 -10.47 5.15 3.58
CA TYR A 75 -10.73 4.76 4.96
C TYR A 75 -9.52 4.01 5.52
N ILE A 76 -8.95 4.48 6.63
CA ILE A 76 -7.75 3.89 7.22
C ILE A 76 -8.05 3.41 8.65
N PRO A 77 -8.22 2.09 8.87
CA PRO A 77 -8.41 1.55 10.20
C PRO A 77 -7.13 1.74 11.01
N CYS A 78 -7.30 2.15 12.27
CA CYS A 78 -6.18 2.29 13.19
C CYS A 78 -5.55 0.93 13.54
N PHE A 79 -4.34 0.95 14.09
CA PHE A 79 -3.67 -0.26 14.57
C PHE A 79 -4.57 -1.08 15.51
N GLN A 80 -4.73 -2.38 15.21
CA GLN A 80 -5.59 -3.31 15.94
C GLN A 80 -7.08 -2.92 15.96
N TYR A 81 -7.58 -2.23 14.93
CA TYR A 81 -9.00 -1.94 14.81
C TYR A 81 -9.83 -3.23 14.77
N LYS A 82 -10.68 -3.46 15.78
CA LYS A 82 -11.42 -4.73 15.95
C LYS A 82 -12.65 -4.86 15.06
N HIS A 83 -13.10 -3.78 14.43
CA HIS A 83 -14.38 -3.72 13.73
C HIS A 83 -14.22 -3.63 12.21
N VAL A 84 -13.11 -4.15 11.64
CA VAL A 84 -12.85 -4.13 10.20
C VAL A 84 -13.98 -4.80 9.42
N ALA A 85 -14.48 -5.95 9.87
CA ALA A 85 -15.59 -6.65 9.21
C ALA A 85 -16.88 -5.80 9.13
N CYS A 86 -17.23 -5.13 10.22
CA CYS A 86 -18.39 -4.24 10.26
C CYS A 86 -18.17 -3.02 9.33
N LEU A 87 -16.97 -2.44 9.37
CA LEU A 87 -16.60 -1.33 8.50
C LEU A 87 -16.70 -1.70 7.03
N ILE A 88 -16.15 -2.85 6.62
CA ILE A 88 -16.23 -3.35 5.24
C ILE A 88 -17.68 -3.40 4.75
N ARG A 89 -18.60 -3.97 5.56
CA ARG A 89 -20.03 -4.04 5.21
C ARG A 89 -20.67 -2.65 5.07
N ILE A 90 -20.35 -1.73 5.97
CA ILE A 90 -20.84 -0.34 5.89
C ILE A 90 -20.34 0.33 4.62
N LEU A 91 -19.05 0.20 4.30
CA LEU A 91 -18.46 0.81 3.11
C LEU A 91 -19.06 0.22 1.84
N HIS A 92 -19.21 -1.11 1.77
CA HIS A 92 -19.81 -1.81 0.63
C HIS A 92 -21.23 -1.32 0.38
N ASN A 93 -22.02 -1.11 1.43
CA ASN A 93 -23.38 -0.59 1.31
C ASN A 93 -23.44 0.91 1.00
N LYS A 94 -22.39 1.67 1.30
CA LYS A 94 -22.34 3.14 1.11
C LYS A 94 -21.83 3.51 -0.28
N TYR A 95 -20.77 2.87 -0.75
CA TYR A 95 -20.00 3.28 -1.91
C TYR A 95 -20.32 2.51 -3.20
N LYS A 96 -19.92 3.07 -4.34
CA LYS A 96 -20.05 2.45 -5.66
C LYS A 96 -19.30 1.12 -5.76
N LYS A 97 -18.03 1.14 -5.32
CA LYS A 97 -17.11 0.01 -5.31
C LYS A 97 -16.16 0.16 -4.14
N VAL A 98 -15.84 -0.94 -3.46
CA VAL A 98 -14.89 -0.97 -2.35
C VAL A 98 -13.79 -1.96 -2.66
N ILE A 99 -12.55 -1.52 -2.56
CA ILE A 99 -11.37 -2.39 -2.63
C ILE A 99 -10.54 -2.26 -1.36
N ALA A 100 -9.76 -3.29 -1.05
CA ALA A 100 -8.80 -3.24 0.05
C ALA A 100 -7.39 -3.06 -0.50
N ILE A 101 -6.63 -2.14 0.09
CA ILE A 101 -5.24 -1.86 -0.31
C ILE A 101 -4.34 -1.96 0.90
N GLY A 102 -3.22 -2.66 0.75
CA GLY A 102 -2.16 -2.71 1.75
C GLY A 102 -0.87 -2.13 1.20
N HIS A 103 -0.14 -1.39 2.02
CA HIS A 103 1.24 -1.03 1.73
C HIS A 103 2.19 -1.72 2.70
N SER A 104 3.30 -2.25 2.20
CA SER A 104 4.35 -2.85 3.04
C SER A 104 3.80 -3.98 3.91
N SER A 105 4.09 -3.97 5.21
CA SER A 105 3.52 -4.90 6.19
C SER A 105 2.04 -4.68 6.50
N GLY A 106 1.47 -3.56 6.07
CA GLY A 106 0.01 -3.37 6.01
C GLY A 106 -0.67 -4.41 5.12
N CYS A 107 0.04 -4.96 4.13
CA CYS A 107 -0.45 -6.09 3.33
C CYS A 107 -0.72 -7.33 4.18
N THR A 108 0.18 -7.67 5.12
CA THR A 108 -0.05 -8.79 6.03
C THR A 108 -1.28 -8.55 6.90
N THR A 109 -1.44 -7.32 7.44
CA THR A 109 -2.63 -6.97 8.22
C THR A 109 -3.90 -7.08 7.38
N LEU A 110 -3.91 -6.52 6.17
CA LEU A 110 -5.03 -6.61 5.24
C LEU A 110 -5.42 -8.07 5.00
N LEU A 111 -4.48 -8.91 4.60
CA LEU A 111 -4.75 -10.32 4.24
C LEU A 111 -5.35 -11.08 5.42
N ASN A 112 -4.83 -10.88 6.64
CA ASN A 112 -5.38 -11.49 7.85
C ASN A 112 -6.80 -10.98 8.18
N GLN A 113 -7.12 -9.72 7.88
CA GLN A 113 -8.42 -9.12 8.20
C GLN A 113 -9.52 -9.50 7.19
N ILE A 114 -9.16 -9.80 5.93
CA ILE A 114 -10.14 -10.08 4.87
C ILE A 114 -10.46 -11.56 4.67
N GLN A 115 -9.78 -12.48 5.37
CA GLN A 115 -9.95 -13.93 5.21
C GLN A 115 -11.42 -14.40 5.19
N ASN A 116 -12.28 -13.77 5.99
CA ASN A 116 -13.70 -14.12 6.11
C ASN A 116 -14.63 -13.00 5.61
N GLN A 117 -14.20 -12.19 4.63
CA GLN A 117 -14.93 -11.00 4.19
C GLN A 117 -15.35 -11.10 2.72
N GLU A 118 -16.60 -11.55 2.47
CA GLU A 118 -17.15 -11.75 1.12
C GLU A 118 -17.29 -10.47 0.27
N TYR A 119 -17.35 -9.31 0.92
CA TYR A 119 -17.51 -8.01 0.27
C TYR A 119 -16.21 -7.45 -0.32
N ILE A 120 -15.06 -8.06 -0.05
CA ILE A 120 -13.76 -7.65 -0.62
C ILE A 120 -13.35 -8.69 -1.67
N GLN A 121 -13.60 -8.36 -2.93
CA GLN A 121 -13.29 -9.23 -4.07
C GLN A 121 -12.05 -8.76 -4.83
N ASP A 122 -11.67 -7.49 -4.69
CA ASP A 122 -10.50 -6.89 -5.32
C ASP A 122 -9.53 -6.38 -4.26
N VAL A 123 -8.27 -6.77 -4.40
CA VAL A 123 -7.20 -6.45 -3.45
C VAL A 123 -5.97 -5.91 -4.18
N VAL A 124 -5.43 -4.80 -3.70
CA VAL A 124 -4.15 -4.24 -4.17
C VAL A 124 -3.08 -4.41 -3.09
N LEU A 125 -1.95 -5.00 -3.47
CA LEU A 125 -0.79 -5.24 -2.61
C LEU A 125 0.38 -4.40 -3.10
N MET A 126 0.69 -3.33 -2.38
CA MET A 126 1.77 -2.38 -2.72
C MET A 126 3.03 -2.72 -1.93
N ASP A 127 4.08 -3.12 -2.64
CA ASP A 127 5.35 -3.60 -2.06
C ASP A 127 5.15 -4.53 -0.85
N PRO A 128 4.44 -5.66 -1.02
CA PRO A 128 3.95 -6.40 0.11
C PRO A 128 5.05 -7.06 0.94
N VAL A 129 4.97 -6.90 2.26
CA VAL A 129 5.87 -7.48 3.26
C VAL A 129 5.12 -8.49 4.12
N ASN A 130 5.64 -9.70 4.22
CA ASN A 130 5.21 -10.76 5.11
C ASN A 130 5.83 -10.56 6.50
N THR A 131 5.03 -10.20 7.49
CA THR A 131 5.47 -10.11 8.89
C THR A 131 5.30 -11.41 9.68
N ASN A 132 4.68 -12.43 9.08
CA ASN A 132 4.46 -13.74 9.68
C ASN A 132 5.67 -14.68 9.45
N ILE A 133 6.91 -14.19 9.63
CA ILE A 133 8.15 -14.90 9.24
C ILE A 133 8.27 -16.29 9.87
N PHE A 134 7.76 -16.48 11.08
CA PHE A 134 7.81 -17.74 11.82
C PHE A 134 6.65 -18.68 11.53
N LYS A 135 5.59 -18.19 10.88
CA LYS A 135 4.42 -18.97 10.50
C LYS A 135 4.56 -19.28 9.02
N LYS A 136 4.75 -20.55 8.66
CA LYS A 136 4.65 -21.04 7.27
C LYS A 136 3.21 -20.99 6.73
N GLU A 137 2.39 -20.09 7.26
CA GLU A 137 0.97 -20.00 6.95
C GLU A 137 0.80 -19.30 5.60
N THR A 138 0.04 -19.96 4.72
CA THR A 138 -0.55 -19.32 3.55
C THR A 138 -1.65 -18.36 4.02
N PHE A 139 -1.78 -17.23 3.34
CA PHE A 139 -2.89 -16.32 3.54
C PHE A 139 -4.12 -16.86 2.82
N SER A 140 -5.10 -17.34 3.58
CA SER A 140 -6.38 -17.75 3.03
C SER A 140 -7.22 -16.53 2.68
N ILE A 141 -7.55 -16.37 1.40
CA ILE A 141 -8.34 -15.26 0.85
C ILE A 141 -9.42 -15.79 -0.11
N PRO A 142 -10.35 -16.63 0.38
CA PRO A 142 -11.27 -17.39 -0.47
C PRO A 142 -12.23 -16.51 -1.28
N TYR A 143 -12.50 -15.27 -0.86
CA TYR A 143 -13.44 -14.38 -1.55
C TYR A 143 -12.79 -13.43 -2.56
N VAL A 144 -11.46 -13.36 -2.58
CA VAL A 144 -10.74 -12.49 -3.51
C VAL A 144 -10.78 -13.09 -4.91
N LYS A 145 -11.25 -12.30 -5.87
CA LYS A 145 -11.30 -12.64 -7.30
C LYS A 145 -10.14 -12.03 -8.07
N THR A 146 -9.78 -10.79 -7.74
CA THR A 146 -8.70 -10.06 -8.42
C THR A 146 -7.63 -9.64 -7.45
N LEU A 147 -6.39 -9.98 -7.77
CA LEU A 147 -5.20 -9.48 -7.08
C LEU A 147 -4.42 -8.53 -7.98
N PHE A 148 -4.04 -7.38 -7.44
CA PHE A 148 -3.18 -6.44 -8.12
C PHE A 148 -1.92 -6.14 -7.30
N PHE A 149 -0.77 -6.56 -7.79
CA PHE A 149 0.52 -6.24 -7.19
C PHE A 149 1.10 -4.98 -7.82
N ILE A 150 1.51 -4.05 -6.96
CA ILE A 150 2.29 -2.88 -7.35
C ILE A 150 3.65 -2.99 -6.68
N HIS A 151 4.70 -3.06 -7.48
CA HIS A 151 6.08 -3.15 -7.00
C HIS A 151 6.85 -1.87 -7.30
N ALA A 152 7.63 -1.36 -6.36
CA ALA A 152 8.65 -0.37 -6.62
C ALA A 152 10.00 -1.10 -6.76
N ALA A 153 10.64 -0.97 -7.92
CA ALA A 153 11.78 -1.82 -8.27
C ALA A 153 12.96 -1.67 -7.29
N LYS A 154 13.15 -0.48 -6.71
CA LYS A 154 14.22 -0.19 -5.77
C LYS A 154 13.97 -0.73 -4.35
N SER A 155 12.77 -1.24 -4.06
CA SER A 155 12.44 -1.90 -2.79
C SER A 155 13.13 -3.25 -2.60
N TYR A 156 13.45 -3.93 -3.71
CA TYR A 156 13.86 -5.35 -3.73
C TYR A 156 15.29 -5.59 -4.21
N LYS A 157 15.95 -4.57 -4.77
CA LYS A 157 17.31 -4.68 -5.32
C LYS A 157 18.31 -3.92 -4.46
N ILE A 158 19.53 -4.45 -4.35
CA ILE A 158 20.66 -3.64 -3.89
C ILE A 158 20.78 -2.50 -4.89
N ASN A 159 20.73 -1.28 -4.38
CA ASN A 159 21.03 -0.12 -5.20
C ASN A 159 22.49 0.25 -4.94
N HIS A 160 23.24 0.54 -5.99
CA HIS A 160 24.66 0.94 -5.89
C HIS A 160 24.82 2.45 -5.95
N ASP A 161 23.82 3.16 -6.45
CA ASP A 161 23.83 4.61 -6.57
C ASP A 161 22.41 5.17 -6.33
N PRO A 162 22.16 5.80 -5.18
CA PRO A 162 23.00 5.73 -4.00
C PRO A 162 23.06 4.30 -3.43
N TYR A 163 24.17 3.94 -2.79
CA TYR A 163 24.27 2.61 -2.17
C TYR A 163 23.19 2.41 -1.10
N GLY A 164 22.45 1.31 -1.20
CA GLY A 164 21.45 0.92 -0.23
C GLY A 164 21.12 -0.56 -0.33
N LEU A 165 20.96 -1.19 0.84
CA LEU A 165 20.52 -2.58 0.91
C LEU A 165 19.02 -2.66 0.56
N PRO A 166 18.59 -3.74 -0.08
CA PRO A 166 17.18 -3.92 -0.39
C PRO A 166 16.38 -4.07 0.90
N PHE A 167 15.25 -3.37 0.96
CA PHE A 167 14.41 -3.32 2.15
C PHE A 167 13.63 -4.63 2.36
N ILE A 168 13.25 -5.35 1.29
CA ILE A 168 12.29 -6.47 1.34
C ILE A 168 12.62 -7.72 0.49
N PRO A 169 13.87 -8.21 0.29
CA PRO A 169 14.03 -9.42 -0.53
C PRO A 169 13.40 -10.66 0.11
N PHE A 170 13.64 -10.86 1.41
CA PHE A 170 13.28 -12.09 2.12
C PHE A 170 11.88 -12.04 2.73
N LEU A 171 11.28 -10.85 2.81
CA LEU A 171 9.95 -10.65 3.36
C LEU A 171 8.90 -10.41 2.28
N LYS A 172 9.21 -10.53 0.99
CA LYS A 172 8.22 -10.30 -0.06
C LYS A 172 7.06 -11.30 0.08
N ILE A 173 5.81 -10.84 0.08
CA ILE A 173 4.66 -11.74 -0.10
C ILE A 173 4.63 -12.14 -1.58
N ASN A 174 4.74 -13.44 -1.82
CA ASN A 174 4.69 -14.03 -3.16
C ASN A 174 3.35 -14.72 -3.40
N LYS A 175 3.01 -14.90 -4.68
CA LYS A 175 1.78 -15.59 -5.13
C LYS A 175 1.54 -16.93 -4.44
N HIS A 176 2.57 -17.77 -4.28
CA HIS A 176 2.46 -19.08 -3.65
C HIS A 176 2.10 -19.03 -2.15
N GLN A 177 2.20 -17.87 -1.51
CA GLN A 177 1.79 -17.65 -0.12
C GLN A 177 0.33 -17.24 -0.01
N LEU A 178 -0.39 -17.10 -1.12
CA LEU A 178 -1.80 -16.73 -1.16
C LEU A 178 -2.62 -17.95 -1.57
N ASP A 179 -3.62 -18.30 -0.76
CA ASP A 179 -4.57 -19.38 -1.02
C ASP A 179 -5.96 -18.77 -1.25
N GLY A 180 -6.32 -18.56 -2.52
CA GLY A 180 -7.61 -18.02 -2.91
C GLY A 180 -8.19 -18.81 -4.08
N GLN A 181 -9.09 -19.75 -3.77
CA GLN A 181 -9.72 -20.64 -4.76
C GLN A 181 -10.51 -19.88 -5.84
N ASN A 182 -10.97 -18.65 -5.53
CA ASN A 182 -11.76 -17.82 -6.44
C ASN A 182 -10.93 -16.78 -7.21
N ILE A 183 -9.60 -16.76 -7.06
CA ILE A 183 -8.75 -15.81 -7.79
C ILE A 183 -8.75 -16.18 -9.27
N SER A 184 -9.40 -15.36 -10.08
CA SER A 184 -9.48 -15.52 -11.53
C SER A 184 -8.51 -14.61 -12.28
N ARG A 185 -8.04 -13.53 -11.64
CA ARG A 185 -7.17 -12.52 -12.27
C ARG A 185 -6.08 -12.06 -11.33
N ILE A 186 -4.83 -12.07 -11.81
CA ILE A 186 -3.68 -11.49 -11.11
C ILE A 186 -2.96 -10.54 -12.05
N ILE A 187 -2.83 -9.29 -11.62
CA ILE A 187 -2.15 -8.20 -12.33
C ILE A 187 -0.89 -7.85 -11.54
N GLU A 188 0.22 -7.57 -12.22
CA GLU A 188 1.43 -7.06 -11.59
C GLU A 188 1.99 -5.89 -12.41
N ILE A 189 2.34 -4.80 -11.74
CA ILE A 189 3.15 -3.72 -12.31
C ILE A 189 4.39 -3.46 -11.47
N THR A 190 5.41 -2.91 -12.12
CA THR A 190 6.64 -2.47 -11.46
C THR A 190 6.96 -1.03 -11.82
N ALA A 191 6.96 -0.14 -10.84
CA ALA A 191 7.44 1.22 -10.94
C ALA A 191 8.98 1.22 -10.84
N THR A 192 9.65 1.29 -11.98
CA THR A 192 11.10 1.04 -12.15
C THR A 192 11.97 2.08 -11.44
N ASN A 193 11.54 3.33 -11.45
CA ASN A 193 12.31 4.45 -10.92
C ASN A 193 12.11 4.72 -9.43
N TYR A 194 11.16 4.04 -8.78
CA TYR A 194 10.72 4.34 -7.41
C TYR A 194 11.13 3.25 -6.42
N GLY A 195 11.07 3.58 -5.13
CA GLY A 195 11.32 2.66 -4.04
C GLY A 195 10.26 2.72 -2.95
N HIS A 196 10.46 1.89 -1.93
CA HIS A 196 9.44 1.53 -0.96
C HIS A 196 8.77 2.72 -0.25
N SER A 197 9.57 3.72 0.10
CA SER A 197 9.09 4.89 0.83
C SER A 197 8.69 6.06 -0.08
N ASP A 198 8.69 5.90 -1.41
CA ASP A 198 8.28 6.98 -2.33
C ASP A 198 6.77 7.24 -2.31
N ILE A 199 5.96 6.28 -1.84
CA ILE A 199 4.52 6.50 -1.57
C ILE A 199 4.27 7.43 -0.37
N LEU A 200 5.26 7.61 0.50
CA LEU A 200 5.14 8.54 1.62
C LEU A 200 5.18 9.98 1.10
N ASN A 201 4.67 10.92 1.88
CA ASN A 201 4.82 12.34 1.59
C ASN A 201 6.31 12.72 1.45
N PRO A 202 6.65 13.78 0.69
CA PRO A 202 8.05 14.11 0.39
C PRO A 202 8.95 14.25 1.61
N ILE A 203 8.42 14.74 2.73
CA ILE A 203 9.19 14.90 3.97
C ILE A 203 9.70 13.54 4.46
N PHE A 204 8.79 12.58 4.71
CA PHE A 204 9.18 11.26 5.21
C PHE A 204 9.89 10.44 4.13
N SER A 205 9.47 10.55 2.88
CA SER A 205 10.13 9.87 1.76
C SER A 205 11.61 10.29 1.63
N ASN A 206 11.89 11.59 1.70
CA ASN A 206 13.25 12.12 1.64
C ASN A 206 14.08 11.73 2.87
N ILE A 207 13.49 11.76 4.08
CA ILE A 207 14.18 11.27 5.28
C ILE A 207 14.61 9.81 5.08
N MET A 208 13.70 8.93 4.64
CA MET A 208 14.00 7.51 4.43
C MET A 208 15.06 7.30 3.33
N HIS A 209 15.02 8.11 2.26
CA HIS A 209 15.98 8.07 1.15
C HIS A 209 17.39 8.51 1.58
N PHE A 210 17.51 9.65 2.25
CA PHE A 210 18.81 10.24 2.61
C PHE A 210 19.46 9.52 3.79
N THR A 211 18.67 8.96 4.70
CA THR A 211 19.16 8.08 5.78
C THR A 211 19.51 6.66 5.30
N ARG A 212 19.27 6.36 4.01
CA ARG A 212 19.51 5.04 3.38
C ARG A 212 18.71 3.89 4.01
N ILE A 213 17.62 4.18 4.72
CA ILE A 213 16.71 3.16 5.25
C ILE A 213 15.99 2.47 4.08
N THR A 214 15.55 3.25 3.09
CA THR A 214 15.02 2.73 1.82
C THR A 214 15.46 3.64 0.68
N VAL A 215 15.98 3.09 -0.41
CA VAL A 215 16.36 3.90 -1.57
C VAL A 215 15.16 4.08 -2.50
N GLY A 216 14.88 5.33 -2.87
CA GLY A 216 13.79 5.71 -3.76
C GLY A 216 14.26 6.28 -5.11
N ASN A 217 13.40 7.07 -5.75
CA ASN A 217 13.73 7.85 -6.95
C ASN A 217 15.00 8.68 -6.71
N LYS A 218 15.89 8.77 -7.72
CA LYS A 218 17.11 9.58 -7.64
C LYS A 218 16.78 11.07 -7.71
N ASN A 219 15.81 11.42 -8.55
CA ASN A 219 15.27 12.76 -8.63
C ASN A 219 14.30 12.96 -7.44
N ARG A 220 14.75 13.72 -6.43
CA ARG A 220 14.00 14.01 -5.20
C ARG A 220 13.17 15.30 -5.27
N THR A 221 12.94 15.84 -6.46
CA THR A 221 12.08 17.02 -6.64
C THR A 221 10.64 16.69 -6.27
N ASN A 222 9.90 17.70 -5.78
CA ASN A 222 8.49 17.55 -5.45
C ASN A 222 7.67 17.08 -6.64
N SER A 223 7.96 17.57 -7.85
CA SER A 223 7.28 17.13 -9.08
C SER A 223 7.35 15.62 -9.29
N GLN A 224 8.52 15.01 -9.05
CA GLN A 224 8.69 13.57 -9.23
C GLN A 224 7.92 12.77 -8.17
N LEU A 225 7.97 13.20 -6.92
CA LEU A 225 7.34 12.47 -5.81
C LEU A 225 5.82 12.61 -5.85
N TYR A 226 5.30 13.79 -6.18
CA TYR A 226 3.86 13.98 -6.38
C TYR A 226 3.37 13.32 -7.66
N GLY A 227 4.17 13.35 -8.73
CA GLY A 227 3.88 12.59 -9.95
C GLY A 227 3.72 11.10 -9.65
N TYR A 228 4.56 10.52 -8.78
CA TYR A 228 4.39 9.13 -8.33
C TYR A 228 3.04 8.88 -7.63
N HIS A 229 2.63 9.79 -6.75
CA HIS A 229 1.35 9.67 -6.04
C HIS A 229 0.16 9.75 -7.01
N GLU A 230 0.26 10.65 -7.99
CA GLU A 230 -0.71 10.78 -9.07
C GLU A 230 -0.80 9.49 -9.89
N GLN A 231 0.33 8.99 -10.42
CA GLN A 231 0.40 7.76 -11.21
C GLN A 231 -0.16 6.55 -10.46
N LEU A 232 0.16 6.41 -9.16
CA LEU A 232 -0.39 5.34 -8.32
C LEU A 232 -1.91 5.46 -8.21
N SER A 233 -2.42 6.66 -7.94
CA SER A 233 -3.86 6.89 -7.81
C SER A 233 -4.61 6.69 -9.14
N GLU A 234 -4.03 7.04 -10.29
CA GLU A 234 -4.57 6.77 -11.63
C GLU A 234 -4.64 5.27 -11.90
N THR A 235 -3.55 4.56 -11.61
CA THR A 235 -3.47 3.11 -11.80
C THR A 235 -4.51 2.39 -10.95
N ILE A 236 -4.71 2.84 -9.70
CA ILE A 236 -5.74 2.28 -8.81
C ILE A 236 -7.14 2.60 -9.34
N LEU A 237 -7.40 3.84 -9.79
CA LEU A 237 -8.70 4.20 -10.38
C LEU A 237 -9.02 3.30 -11.57
N TYR A 238 -8.07 3.16 -12.49
CA TYR A 238 -8.21 2.31 -13.67
C TYR A 238 -8.49 0.85 -13.29
N PHE A 239 -7.76 0.31 -12.32
CA PHE A 239 -8.02 -1.02 -11.76
C PHE A 239 -9.46 -1.15 -11.20
N MET A 240 -9.98 -0.11 -10.54
CA MET A 240 -11.35 -0.12 -10.02
C MET A 240 -12.40 -0.07 -11.13
N GLU A 241 -12.12 0.61 -12.25
CA GLU A 241 -13.07 0.84 -13.35
C GLU A 241 -13.06 -0.22 -14.45
N GLU A 242 -11.94 -0.90 -14.67
CA GLU A 242 -11.75 -1.90 -15.73
C GLU A 242 -12.74 -3.07 -15.72
N GLU A 243 -13.47 -3.32 -14.62
CA GLU A 243 -14.54 -4.32 -14.62
C GLU A 243 -15.70 -3.97 -15.59
N LYS A 244 -15.75 -2.74 -16.12
CA LYS A 244 -16.85 -2.27 -16.98
C LYS A 244 -16.60 -2.40 -18.48
N THR A 245 -15.36 -2.61 -18.93
CA THR A 245 -15.03 -2.63 -20.35
C THR A 245 -14.21 -3.87 -20.71
N HIS A 246 -14.69 -4.63 -21.68
CA HIS A 246 -14.01 -5.80 -22.24
C HIS A 246 -12.49 -5.58 -22.40
N CYS A 247 -11.72 -6.49 -21.78
CA CYS A 247 -10.31 -6.80 -21.99
C CYS A 247 -9.37 -5.61 -22.36
N PRO A 248 -8.66 -5.04 -21.38
CA PRO A 248 -7.58 -4.10 -21.64
C PRO A 248 -6.29 -4.89 -21.91
N THR A 249 -5.82 -4.83 -23.15
CA THR A 249 -4.58 -5.50 -23.60
C THR A 249 -3.29 -4.85 -23.10
N SER A 250 -3.34 -3.71 -22.40
CA SER A 250 -2.17 -3.14 -21.72
C SER A 250 -2.57 -1.99 -20.81
N LEU A 251 -2.24 -2.09 -19.52
CA LEU A 251 -1.99 -0.89 -18.70
C LEU A 251 -1.01 0.00 -19.47
N PRO A 252 -1.17 1.33 -19.51
CA PRO A 252 -0.24 2.19 -20.23
C PRO A 252 1.17 2.03 -19.62
N GLN A 253 2.01 1.20 -20.25
CA GLN A 253 3.39 0.96 -19.80
C GLN A 253 4.18 2.29 -19.78
N ASN A 254 3.80 3.22 -20.65
CA ASN A 254 4.40 4.54 -20.80
C ASN A 254 4.23 5.47 -19.58
N ILE A 255 3.42 5.12 -18.57
CA ILE A 255 3.27 5.99 -17.38
C ILE A 255 4.51 5.91 -16.46
N TRP A 256 5.26 4.80 -16.46
CA TRP A 256 6.26 4.54 -15.42
C TRP A 256 7.72 4.74 -15.85
N ASP A 257 7.97 4.96 -17.14
CA ASP A 257 9.31 4.92 -17.74
C ASP A 257 9.93 6.31 -18.02
N GLU A 258 9.27 7.40 -17.63
CA GLU A 258 9.82 8.78 -17.64
C GLU A 258 10.35 9.22 -16.25
#